data_AF-A0A6C0K7C8-F1
#
_entry.id   AF-A0A6C0K7C8-F1
#
_cell.length_a   1.000
_cell.length_b   1.000
_cell.length_c   1.000
_cell.angle_alpha   90.00
_cell.angle_beta   90.00
_cell.angle_gamma   90.00
#
_symmetry.space_group_name_H-M   'P 1'
#
loop_
_entity.id
_entity.type
_entity.pdbx_description
1 polymer ?
#
loop_
_entity_poly.entity_id
_entity_poly.type
_entity_poly.pdbx_seq_one_letter_code
_entity_poly.pdbx_strand_id
1 'polypeptide(L)'
;MQSAFQTFQRASQTRDEDPDFFQAARFRYYGLKNGPEWMAQETKRINAQKMDPVLDKYRSQYADLDAQSEVQKGYTESIATIRDKQSSLKEGVAGNMDFLRDLLMDKQQKVSAYNRFIDLTSPSSETVAAIAPASPLVAYFAGLPSSFLTALDVFLAILVLFVLVLGLSKSGVAFTSFRVWLASLFTPKPTFPTILPPASPALGPMSR
;
A
#
# COMPACT_ATOMS: atom_id res chain seq x y z
N MET A 1 0.12 65.23 -0.51
CA MET A 1 0.31 64.61 0.82
C MET A 1 -0.99 64.60 1.64
N GLN A 2 -1.71 65.73 1.72
CA GLN A 2 -2.95 65.86 2.50
C GLN A 2 -4.07 64.90 2.07
N SER A 3 -4.25 64.67 0.77
CA SER A 3 -5.19 63.69 0.22
C SER A 3 -4.87 62.24 0.65
N ALA A 4 -3.60 61.84 0.56
CA ALA A 4 -3.16 60.50 0.97
C ALA A 4 -3.36 60.26 2.47
N PHE A 5 -3.19 61.29 3.30
CA PHE A 5 -3.45 61.21 4.73
C PHE A 5 -4.95 61.03 5.05
N GLN A 6 -5.83 61.77 4.38
CA GLN A 6 -7.28 61.61 4.53
C GLN A 6 -7.74 60.20 4.10
N THR A 7 -7.20 59.68 2.99
CA THR A 7 -7.47 58.29 2.57
C THR A 7 -7.02 57.29 3.63
N PHE A 8 -5.84 57.49 4.23
CA PHE A 8 -5.35 56.63 5.31
C PHE A 8 -6.24 56.71 6.56
N GLN A 9 -6.70 57.90 6.96
CA GLN A 9 -7.63 58.04 8.09
C GLN A 9 -8.96 57.31 7.83
N ARG A 10 -9.54 57.46 6.63
CA ARG A 10 -10.77 56.72 6.28
C ARG A 10 -10.54 55.22 6.30
N ALA A 11 -9.46 54.75 5.68
CA ALA A 11 -9.13 53.32 5.66
C ALA A 11 -8.84 52.76 7.06
N SER A 12 -8.35 53.59 8.00
CA SER A 12 -8.11 53.17 9.38
C SER A 12 -9.40 52.90 10.17
N GLN A 13 -10.51 53.55 9.78
CA GLN A 13 -11.82 53.32 10.41
C GLN A 13 -12.44 51.99 9.97
N THR A 14 -12.15 51.55 8.73
CA THR A 14 -12.64 50.28 8.16
C THR A 14 -11.55 49.21 8.13
N ARG A 15 -10.52 49.32 8.98
CA ARG A 15 -9.34 48.42 8.96
C ARG A 15 -9.73 46.95 9.12
N ASP A 16 -10.69 46.69 10.00
CA ASP A 16 -11.09 45.33 10.35
C ASP A 16 -12.04 44.73 9.29
N GLU A 17 -12.70 45.58 8.50
CA GLU A 17 -13.59 45.19 7.39
C GLU A 17 -12.82 44.98 6.08
N ASP A 18 -11.86 45.85 5.76
CA ASP A 18 -11.02 45.79 4.56
C ASP A 18 -9.54 46.05 4.92
N PRO A 19 -8.84 45.01 5.41
CA PRO A 19 -7.44 45.13 5.81
C PRO A 19 -6.50 45.40 4.64
N ASP A 20 -6.87 45.00 3.42
CA ASP A 20 -6.06 45.21 2.22
C ASP A 20 -6.13 46.68 1.75
N PHE A 21 -7.32 47.28 1.77
CA PHE A 21 -7.47 48.71 1.52
C PHE A 21 -6.71 49.56 2.56
N PHE A 22 -6.76 49.18 3.83
CA PHE A 22 -5.95 49.82 4.88
C PHE A 22 -4.45 49.71 4.62
N GLN A 23 -3.95 48.52 4.30
CA GLN A 23 -2.54 48.30 3.96
C GLN A 23 -2.10 49.16 2.77
N ALA A 24 -2.89 49.21 1.70
CA ALA A 24 -2.61 50.02 0.52
C ALA A 24 -2.57 51.52 0.84
N ALA A 25 -3.55 52.02 1.61
CA ALA A 25 -3.58 53.42 2.04
C ALA A 25 -2.41 53.78 2.96
N ARG A 26 -2.03 52.89 3.88
CA ARG A 26 -0.85 53.02 4.74
C ARG A 26 0.42 53.11 3.92
N PHE A 27 0.61 52.18 2.99
CA PHE A 27 1.78 52.11 2.12
C PHE A 27 1.92 53.39 1.29
N ARG A 28 0.81 53.89 0.72
CA ARG A 28 0.78 55.14 -0.05
C ARG A 28 1.09 56.37 0.79
N TYR A 29 0.53 56.48 1.99
CA TYR A 29 0.79 57.61 2.88
C TYR A 29 2.23 57.63 3.40
N TYR A 30 2.70 56.52 3.97
CA TYR A 30 4.04 56.44 4.54
C TYR A 30 5.13 56.40 3.47
N GLY A 31 4.85 55.89 2.26
CA GLY A 31 5.76 56.00 1.12
C GLY A 31 5.99 57.45 0.69
N LEU A 32 4.94 58.26 0.65
CA LEU A 32 5.05 59.69 0.38
C LEU A 32 5.71 60.46 1.53
N LYS A 33 5.59 59.99 2.78
CA LYS A 33 6.13 60.65 3.98
C LYS A 33 7.61 60.35 4.22
N ASN A 34 7.99 59.09 4.11
CA ASN A 34 9.30 58.58 4.50
C ASN A 34 10.22 58.33 3.29
N GLY A 35 9.67 58.40 2.08
CA GLY A 35 10.43 58.22 0.84
C GLY A 35 10.62 56.76 0.43
N PRO A 36 11.42 56.54 -0.62
CA PRO A 36 11.55 55.24 -1.28
C PRO A 36 12.29 54.18 -0.45
N GLU A 37 13.21 54.58 0.44
CA GLU A 37 13.93 53.62 1.30
C GLU A 37 12.99 52.89 2.27
N TRP A 38 12.05 53.63 2.85
CA TRP A 38 11.02 53.05 3.71
C TRP A 38 10.12 52.07 2.95
N MET A 39 9.75 52.41 1.72
CA MET A 39 8.94 51.53 0.85
C MET A 39 9.66 50.21 0.55
N ALA A 40 10.97 50.27 0.28
CA ALA A 40 11.78 49.08 0.05
C ALA A 40 11.85 48.18 1.29
N GLN A 41 12.07 48.78 2.47
CA GLN A 41 12.09 48.05 3.75
C GLN A 41 10.74 47.40 4.06
N GLU A 42 9.64 48.16 3.90
CA GLU A 42 8.30 47.66 4.20
C GLU A 42 7.87 46.58 3.20
N THR A 43 8.21 46.71 1.93
CA THR A 43 7.99 45.64 0.91
C THR A 43 8.74 44.38 1.29
N LYS A 44 10.02 44.50 1.69
CA LYS A 44 10.83 43.36 2.12
C LYS A 44 10.21 42.69 3.36
N ARG A 45 9.73 43.47 4.32
CA ARG A 45 9.04 42.96 5.53
C ARG A 45 7.74 42.24 5.20
N ILE A 46 6.90 42.82 4.33
CA ILE A 46 5.64 42.22 3.90
C ILE A 46 5.90 40.93 3.14
N ASN A 47 6.88 40.92 2.23
CA ASN A 47 7.27 39.73 1.50
C ASN A 47 7.78 38.65 2.46
N ALA A 48 8.62 38.98 3.44
CA ALA A 48 9.04 38.01 4.45
C ALA A 48 7.84 37.44 5.23
N GLN A 49 6.91 38.29 5.68
CA GLN A 49 5.76 37.82 6.46
C GLN A 49 4.72 37.02 5.65
N LYS A 50 4.52 37.34 4.37
CA LYS A 50 3.49 36.70 3.53
C LYS A 50 4.04 35.58 2.65
N MET A 51 5.24 35.74 2.09
CA MET A 51 5.82 34.78 1.15
C MET A 51 6.64 33.71 1.85
N ASP A 52 7.42 34.02 2.89
CA ASP A 52 8.22 33.00 3.59
C ASP A 52 7.38 31.82 4.10
N PRO A 53 6.22 32.01 4.77
CA PRO A 53 5.42 30.85 5.21
C PRO A 53 4.85 30.03 4.04
N VAL A 54 4.56 30.67 2.91
CA VAL A 54 4.09 29.98 1.70
C VAL A 54 5.23 29.17 1.09
N LEU A 55 6.42 29.76 0.95
CA LEU A 55 7.62 29.09 0.46
C LEU A 55 8.04 27.94 1.37
N ASP A 56 7.98 28.12 2.69
CA ASP A 56 8.29 27.09 3.66
C ASP A 56 7.27 25.95 3.60
N LYS A 57 5.99 26.25 3.39
CA LYS A 57 4.98 25.23 3.11
C LYS A 57 5.32 24.43 1.85
N TYR A 58 5.67 25.10 0.74
CA TYR A 58 6.08 24.39 -0.48
C TYR A 58 7.34 23.56 -0.27
N ARG A 59 8.36 24.08 0.42
CA ARG A 59 9.58 23.33 0.77
C ARG A 59 9.25 22.09 1.60
N SER A 60 8.36 22.20 2.57
CA SER A 60 7.93 21.06 3.39
C SER A 60 7.20 20.01 2.55
N GLN A 61 6.38 20.41 1.59
CA GLN A 61 5.70 19.49 0.66
C GLN A 61 6.71 18.77 -0.25
N TYR A 62 7.72 19.46 -0.74
CA TYR A 62 8.78 18.83 -1.52
C TYR A 62 9.60 17.83 -0.70
N ALA A 63 9.94 18.16 0.55
CA ALA A 63 10.65 17.24 1.43
C ALA A 63 9.81 15.99 1.76
N ASP A 64 8.50 16.16 1.98
CA ASP A 64 7.59 15.03 2.20
C ASP A 64 7.44 14.14 0.95
N LEU A 65 7.33 14.74 -0.24
CA LEU A 65 7.31 14.01 -1.51
C LEU A 65 8.62 13.23 -1.74
N ASP A 66 9.76 13.83 -1.42
CA ASP A 66 11.06 13.18 -1.59
C ASP A 66 11.19 11.97 -0.65
N ALA A 67 10.80 12.13 0.62
CA ALA A 67 10.74 11.04 1.59
C ALA A 67 9.78 9.92 1.17
N GLN A 68 8.61 10.26 0.62
CA GLN A 68 7.69 9.28 0.05
C GLN A 68 8.28 8.54 -1.14
N SER A 69 9.04 9.24 -1.99
CA SER A 69 9.72 8.63 -3.13
C SER A 69 10.82 7.65 -2.70
N GLU A 70 11.55 7.99 -1.63
CA GLU A 70 12.58 7.13 -1.05
C GLU A 70 11.97 5.86 -0.44
N VAL A 71 10.85 6.01 0.27
CA VAL A 71 10.07 4.88 0.79
C VAL A 71 9.57 3.98 -0.35
N GLN A 72 9.07 4.55 -1.45
CA GLN A 72 8.65 3.78 -2.62
C GLN A 72 9.80 3.03 -3.31
N LYS A 73 10.99 3.64 -3.38
CA LYS A 73 12.20 2.96 -3.85
C LYS A 73 12.56 1.77 -2.96
N GLY A 74 12.55 1.96 -1.64
CA GLY A 74 12.79 0.88 -0.67
C GLY A 74 11.80 -0.27 -0.81
N TYR A 75 10.51 0.02 -1.03
CA TYR A 75 9.52 -1.03 -1.32
C TYR A 75 9.82 -1.76 -2.63
N THR A 76 10.16 -1.04 -3.70
CA THR A 76 10.50 -1.64 -4.99
C THR A 76 11.73 -2.54 -4.91
N GLU A 77 12.76 -2.09 -4.19
CA GLU A 77 13.98 -2.86 -3.95
C GLU A 77 13.73 -4.09 -3.07
N SER A 78 12.85 -3.98 -2.07
CA SER A 78 12.42 -5.12 -1.26
C SER A 78 11.66 -6.17 -2.09
N ILE A 79 10.80 -5.73 -3.02
CA ILE A 79 10.07 -6.63 -3.93
C ILE A 79 11.04 -7.32 -4.89
N ALA A 80 12.02 -6.59 -5.43
CA ALA A 80 13.07 -7.19 -6.26
C ALA A 80 13.87 -8.24 -5.47
N THR A 81 14.28 -7.92 -4.24
CA THR A 81 15.01 -8.86 -3.37
C THR A 81 14.17 -10.10 -3.02
N ILE A 82 12.87 -9.94 -2.76
CA ILE A 82 11.96 -11.06 -2.50
C ILE A 82 11.81 -11.93 -3.75
N ARG A 83 11.66 -11.33 -4.93
CA ARG A 83 11.60 -12.05 -6.21
C ARG A 83 12.88 -12.85 -6.45
N ASP A 84 14.04 -12.25 -6.22
CA ASP A 84 15.34 -12.90 -6.40
C ASP A 84 15.50 -14.07 -5.41
N LYS A 85 15.09 -13.89 -4.15
CA LYS A 85 15.09 -14.98 -3.15
C LYS A 85 14.10 -16.10 -3.53
N GLN A 86 12.95 -15.78 -4.09
CA GLN A 86 11.99 -16.77 -4.58
C GLN A 86 12.55 -17.54 -5.79
N SER A 87 13.25 -16.84 -6.70
CA SER A 87 13.98 -17.46 -7.81
C SER A 87 15.03 -18.45 -7.30
N SER A 88 15.88 -18.02 -6.36
CA SER A 88 16.94 -18.88 -5.80
C SER A 88 16.39 -20.06 -5.00
N LEU A 89 15.27 -19.87 -4.28
CA LEU A 89 14.60 -20.96 -3.56
C LEU A 89 13.97 -21.97 -4.53
N LYS A 90 13.36 -21.51 -5.62
CA LYS A 90 12.78 -22.39 -6.65
C LYS A 90 13.86 -23.25 -7.30
N GLU A 91 15.01 -22.66 -7.60
CA GLU A 91 16.15 -23.36 -8.19
C GLU A 91 16.77 -24.36 -7.21
N GLY A 92 16.90 -23.99 -5.93
CA GLY A 92 17.36 -24.91 -4.87
C GLY A 92 16.39 -26.06 -4.58
N VAL A 93 15.07 -25.84 -4.62
CA VAL A 93 14.06 -26.88 -4.41
C VAL A 93 13.99 -27.85 -5.59
N ALA A 94 14.16 -27.37 -6.83
CA ALA A 94 14.22 -28.22 -8.01
C ALA A 94 15.38 -29.22 -7.93
N GLY A 95 16.59 -28.74 -7.60
CA GLY A 95 17.75 -29.62 -7.42
C GLY A 95 17.58 -30.66 -6.30
N ASN A 96 16.87 -30.31 -5.23
CA ASN A 96 16.60 -31.23 -4.12
C ASN A 96 15.56 -32.31 -4.48
N MET A 97 14.60 -32.00 -5.36
CA MET A 97 13.65 -32.99 -5.87
C MET A 97 14.30 -34.00 -6.83
N ASP A 98 15.25 -33.56 -7.66
CA ASP A 98 15.99 -34.46 -8.55
C ASP A 98 16.86 -35.43 -7.76
N PHE A 99 17.53 -34.96 -6.70
CA PHE A 99 18.26 -35.83 -5.78
C PHE A 99 17.36 -36.87 -5.08
N LEU A 100 16.19 -36.46 -4.61
CA LEU A 100 15.22 -37.39 -3.99
C LEU A 100 14.70 -38.41 -5.01
N ARG A 101 14.49 -38.00 -6.25
CA ARG A 101 14.08 -38.88 -7.36
C ARG A 101 15.16 -39.90 -7.68
N ASP A 102 16.42 -39.49 -7.74
CA ASP A 102 17.57 -40.37 -7.99
C ASP A 102 17.75 -41.39 -6.86
N LEU A 103 17.60 -40.95 -5.60
CA LEU A 103 17.60 -41.87 -4.45
C LEU A 103 16.44 -42.87 -4.51
N LEU A 104 15.26 -42.44 -4.93
CA LEU A 104 14.09 -43.32 -5.04
C LEU A 104 14.31 -44.35 -6.16
N MET A 105 14.86 -43.93 -7.30
CA MET A 105 15.23 -44.82 -8.39
C MET A 105 16.32 -45.82 -8.00
N ASP A 106 17.39 -45.38 -7.32
CA ASP A 106 18.45 -46.27 -6.80
C ASP A 106 17.89 -47.29 -5.79
N LYS A 107 17.00 -46.85 -4.89
CA LYS A 107 16.33 -47.75 -3.94
C LYS A 107 15.38 -48.73 -4.63
N GLN A 108 14.61 -48.28 -5.61
CA GLN A 108 13.71 -49.14 -6.36
C GLN A 108 14.49 -50.18 -7.19
N GLN A 109 15.61 -49.80 -7.78
CA GLN A 109 16.52 -50.73 -8.46
C GLN A 109 17.12 -51.75 -7.48
N LYS A 110 17.59 -51.31 -6.31
CA LYS A 110 18.10 -52.22 -5.26
C LYS A 110 17.03 -53.17 -4.75
N VAL A 111 15.80 -52.72 -4.54
CA VAL A 111 14.68 -53.58 -4.16
C VAL A 111 14.34 -54.57 -5.27
N SER A 112 14.39 -54.17 -6.55
CA SER A 112 14.16 -55.09 -7.67
C SER A 112 15.26 -56.16 -7.77
N ALA A 113 16.52 -55.79 -7.52
CA ALA A 113 17.65 -56.71 -7.49
C ALA A 113 17.57 -57.65 -6.27
N TYR A 114 17.14 -57.13 -5.12
CA TYR A 114 16.91 -57.93 -3.92
C TYR A 114 15.74 -58.90 -4.09
N ASN A 115 14.62 -58.47 -4.69
CA ASN A 115 13.49 -59.34 -5.00
C ASN A 115 13.89 -60.44 -5.99
N ARG A 116 14.66 -60.11 -7.04
CA ARG A 116 15.24 -61.13 -7.94
C ARG A 116 16.20 -62.07 -7.22
N PHE A 117 17.02 -61.56 -6.29
CA PHE A 117 17.89 -62.41 -5.49
C PHE A 117 17.08 -63.34 -4.60
N ILE A 118 16.05 -62.86 -3.91
CA ILE A 118 15.10 -63.65 -3.11
C ILE A 118 14.37 -64.68 -3.97
N ASP A 119 13.94 -64.34 -5.19
CA ASP A 119 13.31 -65.28 -6.12
C ASP A 119 14.29 -66.38 -6.58
N LEU A 120 15.57 -66.03 -6.75
CA LEU A 120 16.63 -66.95 -7.15
C LEU A 120 17.23 -67.76 -5.99
N THR A 121 17.01 -67.33 -4.74
CA THR A 121 17.55 -67.98 -3.53
C THR A 121 16.47 -68.53 -2.59
N SER A 122 15.19 -68.28 -2.84
CA SER A 122 14.10 -68.92 -2.11
C SER A 122 13.83 -70.31 -2.69
N PRO A 123 14.02 -71.38 -1.92
CA PRO A 123 13.48 -72.69 -2.29
C PRO A 123 11.94 -72.61 -2.34
N SER A 124 11.37 -73.26 -3.36
CA SER A 124 9.94 -73.47 -3.62
C SER A 124 8.98 -73.16 -2.46
N SER A 125 8.10 -72.18 -2.70
CA SER A 125 7.03 -71.72 -1.82
C SER A 125 6.04 -72.81 -1.43
N GLU A 126 6.16 -73.37 -0.23
CA GLU A 126 5.01 -73.95 0.48
C GLU A 126 4.85 -73.44 1.94
N THR A 127 5.71 -72.54 2.46
CA THR A 127 5.72 -72.28 3.93
C THR A 127 5.83 -70.82 4.40
N VAL A 128 5.41 -69.80 3.63
CA VAL A 128 5.46 -68.40 4.12
C VAL A 128 4.15 -67.64 3.86
N ALA A 129 3.03 -68.15 4.38
CA ALA A 129 1.79 -67.39 4.54
C ALA A 129 1.73 -66.64 5.90
N ALA A 130 2.85 -66.51 6.60
CA ALA A 130 2.91 -65.84 7.90
C ALA A 130 4.03 -64.81 7.90
N ILE A 131 3.72 -63.63 8.44
CA ILE A 131 4.62 -62.50 8.76
C ILE A 131 4.66 -61.40 7.69
N ALA A 132 3.66 -60.51 7.74
CA ALA A 132 3.81 -59.12 7.35
C ALA A 132 3.79 -58.25 8.62
N PRO A 133 4.81 -57.43 8.93
CA PRO A 133 4.65 -56.34 9.88
C PRO A 133 4.39 -55.03 9.13
N ALA A 134 3.15 -54.55 9.21
CA ALA A 134 2.82 -53.17 8.90
C ALA A 134 3.57 -52.23 9.86
N SER A 135 4.16 -51.17 9.33
CA SER A 135 4.96 -50.20 10.08
C SER A 135 4.14 -49.51 11.18
N PRO A 136 4.64 -49.43 12.44
CA PRO A 136 3.87 -48.94 13.59
C PRO A 136 3.49 -47.45 13.49
N LEU A 137 4.20 -46.71 12.64
CA LEU A 137 3.96 -45.30 12.38
C LEU A 137 2.65 -45.08 11.60
N VAL A 138 2.32 -45.97 10.66
CA VAL A 138 1.09 -45.88 9.86
C VAL A 138 -0.13 -46.33 10.69
N ALA A 139 0.06 -47.33 11.56
CA ALA A 139 -0.99 -47.78 12.49
C ALA A 139 -1.41 -46.68 13.49
N TYR A 140 -0.47 -45.83 13.91
CA TYR A 140 -0.76 -44.72 14.84
C TYR A 140 -1.65 -43.63 14.20
N PHE A 141 -1.45 -43.33 12.92
CA PHE A 141 -2.25 -42.32 12.21
C PHE A 141 -3.56 -42.87 11.62
N ALA A 142 -3.67 -44.18 11.41
CA ALA A 142 -4.91 -44.82 10.95
C ALA A 142 -5.99 -44.92 12.05
N GLY A 143 -5.61 -44.81 13.33
CA GLY A 143 -6.53 -44.90 14.47
C GLY A 143 -7.21 -43.58 14.85
N LEU A 144 -6.89 -42.46 14.20
CA LEU A 144 -7.50 -41.17 14.50
C LEU A 144 -8.87 -41.06 13.79
N PRO A 145 -9.96 -40.77 14.51
CA PRO A 145 -11.27 -40.58 13.90
C PRO A 145 -11.21 -39.41 12.91
N SER A 146 -11.92 -39.52 11.79
CA SER A 146 -11.93 -38.52 10.71
C SER A 146 -12.26 -37.09 11.18
N SER A 147 -12.97 -36.97 12.31
CA SER A 147 -13.25 -35.71 13.00
C SER A 147 -12.01 -34.97 13.50
N PHE A 148 -10.88 -35.65 13.73
CA PHE A 148 -9.64 -35.01 14.16
C PHE A 148 -9.00 -34.17 13.05
N LEU A 149 -9.01 -34.67 11.80
CA LEU A 149 -8.53 -33.91 10.65
C LEU A 149 -9.42 -32.70 10.38
N THR A 150 -10.74 -32.85 10.51
CA THR A 150 -11.69 -31.74 10.40
C THR A 150 -11.50 -30.70 11.51
N ALA A 151 -11.30 -31.13 12.76
CA ALA A 151 -11.07 -30.23 13.88
C ALA A 151 -9.75 -29.46 13.74
N LEU A 152 -8.70 -30.13 13.22
CA LEU A 152 -7.41 -29.51 12.96
C LEU A 152 -7.49 -28.46 11.84
N ASP A 153 -8.26 -28.75 10.78
CA ASP A 153 -8.46 -27.82 9.67
C ASP A 153 -9.24 -26.56 10.11
N VAL A 154 -10.31 -26.73 10.89
CA VAL A 154 -11.07 -25.62 11.47
C VAL A 154 -10.21 -24.78 12.42
N PHE A 155 -9.39 -25.43 13.26
CA PHE A 155 -8.48 -24.75 14.15
C PHE A 155 -7.44 -23.93 13.39
N LEU A 156 -6.89 -24.48 12.30
CA LEU A 156 -5.91 -23.80 11.46
C LEU A 156 -6.53 -22.59 10.74
N ALA A 157 -7.77 -22.72 10.26
CA ALA A 157 -8.52 -21.61 9.66
C ALA A 157 -8.76 -20.46 10.66
N ILE A 158 -9.11 -20.78 11.91
CA ILE A 158 -9.28 -19.78 12.98
C ILE A 158 -7.96 -19.08 13.29
N LEU A 159 -6.85 -19.82 13.32
CA LEU A 159 -5.52 -19.29 13.60
C LEU A 159 -5.06 -18.33 12.49
N VAL A 160 -5.29 -18.68 11.23
CA VAL A 160 -5.00 -17.80 10.07
C VAL A 160 -5.85 -16.53 10.14
N LEU A 161 -7.15 -16.65 10.44
CA LEU A 161 -8.04 -15.50 10.61
C LEU A 161 -7.55 -14.59 11.76
N PHE A 162 -7.14 -15.19 12.88
CA PHE A 162 -6.66 -14.45 14.04
C PHE A 162 -5.36 -13.69 13.75
N VAL A 163 -4.41 -14.31 13.04
CA VAL A 163 -3.17 -13.65 12.58
C VAL A 163 -3.49 -12.50 11.62
N LEU A 164 -4.46 -12.69 10.72
CA LEU A 164 -4.89 -11.67 9.78
C LEU A 164 -5.55 -10.48 10.50
N VAL A 165 -6.39 -10.74 11.50
CA VAL A 165 -7.01 -9.71 12.36
C VAL A 165 -5.96 -8.97 13.18
N LEU A 166 -4.98 -9.66 13.76
CA LEU A 166 -3.88 -9.02 14.48
C LEU A 166 -3.00 -8.17 13.56
N GLY A 167 -2.70 -8.65 12.36
CA GLY A 167 -1.98 -7.89 11.33
C GLY A 167 -2.72 -6.61 10.92
N LEU A 168 -4.04 -6.70 10.75
CA LEU A 168 -4.92 -5.55 10.46
C LEU A 168 -5.02 -4.58 11.65
N SER A 169 -4.95 -5.06 12.89
CA SER A 169 -5.05 -4.23 14.09
C SER A 169 -3.78 -3.39 14.34
N LYS A 170 -2.59 -3.89 13.96
CA LYS A 170 -1.31 -3.17 14.14
C LYS A 170 -0.93 -2.25 12.99
N SER A 171 -1.56 -2.36 11.82
CA SER A 171 -1.22 -1.62 10.59
C SER A 171 -2.14 -0.42 10.32
N GLY A 172 -2.54 0.29 11.39
CA GLY A 172 -3.61 1.31 11.38
C GLY A 172 -3.46 2.48 10.40
N VAL A 173 -2.27 2.76 9.85
CA VAL A 173 -2.05 3.85 8.89
C VAL A 173 -2.01 3.37 7.43
N ALA A 174 -1.64 2.10 7.18
CA ALA A 174 -1.54 1.53 5.83
C ALA A 174 -2.85 0.88 5.34
N PHE A 175 -3.78 0.57 6.26
CA PHE A 175 -5.03 -0.13 5.95
C PHE A 175 -6.27 0.77 5.85
N THR A 176 -6.13 2.09 6.01
CA THR A 176 -7.21 3.06 5.74
C THR A 176 -7.70 2.96 4.30
N SER A 177 -6.78 2.90 3.34
CA SER A 177 -7.08 2.75 1.92
C SER A 177 -7.80 1.43 1.60
N PHE A 178 -7.42 0.32 2.25
CA PHE A 178 -8.08 -0.97 2.06
C PHE A 178 -9.47 -0.99 2.70
N ARG A 179 -9.68 -0.36 3.87
CA ARG A 179 -11.01 -0.22 4.49
C ARG A 179 -11.95 0.63 3.63
N VAL A 180 -11.46 1.72 3.04
CA VAL A 180 -12.25 2.55 2.11
C VAL A 180 -12.60 1.77 0.84
N TRP A 181 -11.65 1.03 0.29
CA TRP A 181 -11.89 0.15 -0.86
C TRP A 181 -12.90 -0.96 -0.54
N LEU A 182 -12.78 -1.63 0.61
CA LEU A 182 -13.73 -2.68 1.01
C LEU A 182 -15.13 -2.10 1.26
N ALA A 183 -15.24 -0.92 1.86
CA ALA A 183 -16.51 -0.22 2.04
C ALA A 183 -17.17 0.18 0.69
N SER A 184 -16.36 0.42 -0.35
CA SER A 184 -16.87 0.72 -1.70
C SER A 184 -17.47 -0.51 -2.41
N LEU A 185 -17.08 -1.72 -2.02
CA LEU A 185 -17.64 -2.97 -2.58
C LEU A 185 -19.02 -3.31 -2.01
N PHE A 186 -19.33 -2.83 -0.80
CA PHE A 186 -20.59 -3.10 -0.12
C PHE A 186 -21.54 -1.90 -0.07
N THR A 187 -21.16 -0.74 -0.60
CA THR A 187 -22.07 0.40 -0.74
C THR A 187 -22.87 0.29 -2.05
N PRO A 188 -24.22 0.27 -2.00
CA PRO A 188 -25.05 0.26 -3.20
C PRO A 188 -24.82 1.56 -3.98
N LYS A 189 -24.50 1.42 -5.26
CA LYS A 189 -24.20 2.52 -6.19
C LYS A 189 -25.41 3.45 -6.27
N PRO A 190 -25.30 4.76 -5.95
CA PRO A 190 -26.42 5.68 -6.05
C PRO A 190 -26.79 5.90 -7.52
N THR A 191 -27.98 5.48 -7.90
CA THR A 191 -28.62 5.80 -9.17
C THR A 191 -29.03 7.27 -9.15
N PHE A 192 -28.22 8.15 -9.74
CA PHE A 192 -28.63 9.53 -9.99
C PHE A 192 -29.43 9.59 -11.30
N PRO A 193 -30.64 10.19 -11.31
CA PRO A 193 -31.35 10.47 -12.55
C PRO A 193 -30.61 11.54 -13.35
N THR A 194 -30.26 11.22 -14.60
CA THR A 194 -29.65 12.13 -15.56
C THR A 194 -30.61 13.27 -15.89
N ILE A 195 -30.39 14.45 -15.30
CA ILE A 195 -31.04 15.69 -15.73
C ILE A 195 -30.23 16.24 -16.90
N LEU A 196 -30.78 16.15 -18.11
CA LEU A 196 -30.25 16.76 -19.33
C LEU A 196 -30.20 18.29 -19.19
N PRO A 197 -29.14 18.97 -19.65
CA PRO A 197 -29.11 20.43 -19.72
C PRO A 197 -30.04 20.97 -20.83
N PRO A 198 -30.69 22.13 -20.63
CA PRO A 198 -31.52 22.75 -21.66
C PRO A 198 -30.68 23.27 -22.84
N ALA A 199 -31.22 23.10 -24.04
CA ALA A 199 -30.63 23.46 -25.33
C ALA A 199 -30.35 24.98 -25.46
N SER A 200 -29.21 25.29 -26.09
CA SER A 200 -28.76 26.65 -26.45
C SER A 200 -29.77 27.40 -27.33
N PRO A 201 -29.97 28.72 -27.14
CA PRO A 201 -30.76 29.54 -28.06
C PRO A 201 -29.95 29.90 -29.31
N ALA A 202 -30.62 29.78 -30.45
CA ALA A 202 -30.12 30.02 -31.80
C ALA A 202 -29.75 31.48 -32.08
N LEU A 203 -28.60 31.68 -32.74
CA LEU A 203 -28.23 32.92 -33.42
C LEU A 203 -29.12 33.12 -34.65
N GLY A 204 -29.90 34.20 -34.65
CA GLY A 204 -30.70 34.64 -35.81
C GLY A 204 -29.85 35.30 -36.91
N PRO A 205 -30.34 35.33 -38.16
CA PRO A 205 -29.58 35.86 -39.29
C PRO A 205 -29.57 37.40 -39.30
N MET A 206 -28.38 37.99 -39.44
CA MET A 206 -28.22 39.41 -39.77
C MET A 206 -28.52 39.62 -41.26
N SER A 207 -29.60 40.34 -41.56
CA SER A 207 -29.85 40.94 -42.88
C SER A 207 -29.04 42.22 -43.04
N ARG A 208 -28.43 42.38 -44.23
CA ARG A 208 -27.80 43.63 -44.71
C ARG A 208 -28.83 44.68 -45.09
#